data_AF-A0A0A0DM07-F1
#
_entry.id   AF-A0A0A0DM07-F1
#
_cell.length_a   1.000
_cell.length_b   1.000
_cell.length_c   1.000
_cell.angle_alpha   90.00
_cell.angle_beta   90.00
_cell.angle_gamma   90.00
#
_symmetry.space_group_name_H-M   'P 1'
#
loop_
_entity.id
_entity.type
_entity.pdbx_description
1 polymer ?
#
loop_
_entity_poly.entity_id
_entity_poly.type
_entity_poly.pdbx_seq_one_letter_code
_entity_poly.pdbx_strand_id
1 'polypeptide(L)'
;MSKQEAEALITWGRFWNGYVWIQDNTAKRDELIGHVNKNLNAIGFKLGKGWQNYDPVIRRKGKPSSYLQIATWANSKDDKGKALAQLFLDWATGDKVMLKDLPVQLQDLAIITHLAEVGRGYASSLDLELYPWLKAIVAGSKTWGNYNDFSPSLKYAEDNLQDWED
;
A
#
# COMPACT_ATOMS: atom_id res chain seq x y z
N MET A 1 -10.21 -13.67 8.01
CA MET A 1 -8.86 -13.91 7.43
C MET A 1 -8.29 -12.66 6.75
N SER A 2 -9.08 -11.64 6.42
CA SER A 2 -8.59 -10.43 5.73
C SER A 2 -7.90 -9.42 6.64
N LYS A 3 -8.40 -9.23 7.87
CA LYS A 3 -7.70 -8.46 8.91
C LYS A 3 -6.28 -8.98 9.16
N GLN A 4 -6.09 -10.29 9.11
CA GLN A 4 -4.77 -10.92 9.27
C GLN A 4 -3.81 -10.56 8.11
N GLU A 5 -4.30 -10.42 6.88
CA GLU A 5 -3.48 -9.96 5.74
C GLU A 5 -3.07 -8.49 5.91
N ALA A 6 -3.99 -7.63 6.34
CA ALA A 6 -3.69 -6.23 6.65
C ALA A 6 -2.66 -6.11 7.79
N GLU A 7 -2.83 -6.87 8.88
CA GLU A 7 -1.89 -6.93 10.00
C GLU A 7 -0.52 -7.49 9.59
N ALA A 8 -0.46 -8.46 8.67
CA ALA A 8 0.79 -8.98 8.14
C ALA A 8 1.56 -7.92 7.36
N LEU A 9 0.88 -7.18 6.47
CA LEU A 9 1.48 -6.06 5.73
C LEU A 9 2.02 -4.99 6.69
N ILE A 10 1.23 -4.60 7.71
CA ILE A 10 1.64 -3.62 8.72
C ILE A 10 2.86 -4.11 9.49
N THR A 11 2.86 -5.38 9.89
CA THR A 11 3.99 -6.00 10.58
C THR A 11 5.26 -5.91 9.73
N TRP A 12 5.20 -6.30 8.46
CA TRP A 12 6.33 -6.20 7.53
C TRP A 12 6.79 -4.75 7.33
N GLY A 13 5.86 -3.80 7.25
CA GLY A 13 6.19 -2.37 7.20
C GLY A 13 6.93 -1.91 8.46
N ARG A 14 6.48 -2.32 9.65
CA ARG A 14 7.18 -1.99 10.91
C ARG A 14 8.57 -2.62 10.98
N PHE A 15 8.73 -3.83 10.47
CA PHE A 15 10.06 -4.46 10.34
C PHE A 15 10.97 -3.64 9.43
N TRP A 16 10.46 -3.19 8.27
CA TRP A 16 11.22 -2.31 7.37
C TRP A 16 11.63 -1.02 8.09
N ASN A 17 10.69 -0.34 8.73
CA ASN A 17 10.94 0.90 9.46
C ASN A 17 12.04 0.72 10.52
N GLY A 18 11.88 -0.29 11.39
CA GLY A 18 12.77 -0.52 12.52
C GLY A 18 14.18 -0.97 12.14
N TYR A 19 14.32 -1.86 11.16
CA TYR A 19 15.62 -2.43 10.79
C TYR A 19 16.28 -1.73 9.61
N VAL A 20 15.51 -1.36 8.59
CA VAL A 20 16.08 -0.78 7.37
C VAL A 20 16.22 0.73 7.51
N TRP A 21 15.19 1.43 7.96
CA TRP A 21 15.26 2.88 8.06
C TRP A 21 16.00 3.34 9.32
N ILE A 22 15.60 2.87 10.51
CA ILE A 22 16.20 3.33 11.78
C ILE A 22 17.61 2.78 12.00
N GLN A 23 17.86 1.51 11.65
CA GLN A 23 19.13 0.82 11.93
C GLN A 23 20.05 0.69 10.71
N ASP A 24 19.63 1.12 9.52
CA ASP A 24 20.39 0.97 8.26
C ASP A 24 20.90 -0.47 8.00
N ASN A 25 20.10 -1.47 8.38
CA ASN A 25 20.49 -2.88 8.30
C ASN A 25 20.11 -3.50 6.94
N THR A 26 21.08 -3.51 6.03
CA THR A 26 20.91 -4.04 4.67
C THR A 26 20.66 -5.55 4.61
N ALA A 27 21.21 -6.34 5.52
CA ALA A 27 20.95 -7.79 5.57
C ALA A 27 19.49 -8.08 5.93
N LYS A 28 18.94 -7.35 6.92
CA LYS A 28 17.53 -7.45 7.30
C LYS A 28 16.60 -6.95 6.21
N ARG A 29 17.02 -5.93 5.45
CA ARG A 29 16.29 -5.47 4.26
C ARG A 29 16.14 -6.60 3.24
N ASP A 30 17.24 -7.24 2.86
CA ASP A 30 17.22 -8.25 1.78
C ASP A 30 16.45 -9.51 2.21
N GLU A 31 16.54 -9.90 3.49
CA GLU A 31 15.71 -10.96 4.09
C GLU A 31 14.21 -10.61 4.00
N LEU A 32 13.84 -9.38 4.35
CA LEU A 32 12.46 -8.92 4.30
C LEU A 32 11.93 -8.83 2.86
N ILE A 33 12.74 -8.33 1.92
CA ILE A 33 12.41 -8.31 0.48
C ILE A 33 12.11 -9.73 -0.01
N GLY A 34 13.00 -10.69 0.27
CA GLY A 34 12.80 -12.08 -0.13
C GLY A 34 11.53 -12.70 0.47
N HIS A 35 11.28 -12.45 1.76
CA HIS A 35 10.07 -12.91 2.44
C HIS A 35 8.79 -12.32 1.82
N VAL A 36 8.73 -10.99 1.66
CA VAL A 36 7.56 -10.29 1.12
C VAL A 36 7.30 -10.70 -0.33
N ASN A 37 8.35 -10.75 -1.16
CA ASN A 37 8.22 -11.12 -2.57
C ASN A 37 7.70 -12.54 -2.72
N LYS A 38 8.16 -13.49 -1.90
CA LYS A 38 7.63 -14.86 -1.89
C LYS A 38 6.13 -14.89 -1.58
N ASN A 39 5.66 -14.10 -0.62
CA ASN A 39 4.25 -14.08 -0.19
C ASN A 39 3.34 -13.32 -1.16
N LEU A 40 3.83 -12.26 -1.81
CA LEU A 40 3.04 -11.42 -2.72
C LEU A 40 3.18 -11.81 -4.21
N ASN A 41 4.05 -12.78 -4.54
CA ASN A 41 4.27 -13.21 -5.93
C ASN A 41 2.98 -13.67 -6.62
N ALA A 42 2.09 -14.34 -5.89
CA ALA A 42 0.81 -14.83 -6.43
C ALA A 42 -0.11 -13.71 -6.95
N ILE A 43 0.02 -12.50 -6.42
CA ILE A 43 -0.72 -11.31 -6.85
C ILE A 43 0.16 -10.36 -7.68
N GLY A 44 1.38 -10.76 -8.05
CA GLY A 44 2.23 -10.07 -9.01
C GLY A 44 2.95 -8.82 -8.48
N PHE A 45 3.09 -8.69 -7.17
CA PHE A 45 3.85 -7.61 -6.55
C PHE A 45 5.25 -8.03 -6.16
N LYS A 46 6.16 -7.05 -6.22
CA LYS A 46 7.49 -7.12 -5.64
C LYS A 46 7.73 -5.86 -4.80
N LEU A 47 8.21 -6.08 -3.59
CA LEU A 47 8.90 -5.10 -2.77
C LEU A 47 10.35 -5.00 -3.25
N GLY A 48 10.85 -3.77 -3.31
CA GLY A 48 12.25 -3.46 -3.48
C GLY A 48 12.59 -2.17 -2.74
N LYS A 49 13.79 -1.66 -3.01
CA LYS A 49 14.23 -0.35 -2.52
C LYS A 49 13.95 0.74 -3.55
N GLY A 50 13.80 1.97 -3.07
CA GLY A 50 13.83 3.18 -3.88
C GLY A 50 15.26 3.65 -4.15
N TRP A 51 15.37 4.88 -4.65
CA TRP A 51 16.63 5.59 -4.77
C TRP A 51 17.34 5.66 -3.43
N GLN A 52 16.61 6.02 -2.37
CA GLN A 52 17.09 5.91 -1.00
C GLN A 52 16.98 4.46 -0.53
N ASN A 53 18.04 3.92 0.06
CA ASN A 53 18.09 2.50 0.45
C ASN A 53 17.06 2.13 1.52
N TYR A 54 16.58 3.11 2.28
CA TYR A 54 15.56 2.96 3.31
C TYR A 54 14.14 3.21 2.79
N ASP A 55 13.96 3.61 1.53
CA ASP A 55 12.63 3.82 0.96
C ASP A 55 12.08 2.50 0.42
N PRO A 56 11.01 1.95 1.01
CA PRO A 56 10.34 0.80 0.43
C PRO A 56 9.58 1.24 -0.82
N VAL A 57 9.72 0.46 -1.89
CA VAL A 57 9.01 0.66 -3.14
C VAL A 57 8.28 -0.61 -3.55
N ILE A 58 7.00 -0.47 -3.87
CA ILE A 58 6.13 -1.55 -4.33
C ILE A 58 5.94 -1.40 -5.83
N ARG A 59 6.25 -2.46 -6.57
CA ARG A 59 6.02 -2.54 -8.02
C ARG A 59 5.12 -3.72 -8.32
N ARG A 60 4.13 -3.50 -9.18
CA ARG A 60 3.35 -4.57 -9.79
C ARG A 60 3.82 -4.76 -11.22
N LYS A 61 4.23 -5.98 -11.58
CA LYS A 61 4.74 -6.31 -12.93
C LYS A 61 5.79 -5.28 -13.44
N GLY A 62 6.73 -4.90 -12.58
CA GLY A 62 7.79 -3.93 -12.88
C GLY A 62 7.36 -2.47 -12.83
N LYS A 63 6.06 -2.15 -12.71
CA LYS A 63 5.59 -0.77 -12.69
C LYS A 63 5.20 -0.31 -11.28
N PRO A 64 5.59 0.92 -10.92
CA PRO A 64 5.09 1.55 -9.71
C PRO A 64 3.58 1.82 -9.78
N SER A 65 2.89 1.67 -8.66
CA SER A 65 1.46 2.01 -8.53
C SER A 65 1.29 3.42 -7.97
N SER A 66 0.36 4.20 -8.52
CA SER A 66 0.13 5.60 -8.14
C SER A 66 -1.20 5.77 -7.40
N TYR A 67 -1.14 6.37 -6.21
CA TYR A 67 -2.32 6.71 -5.42
C TYR A 67 -3.29 7.61 -6.19
N LEU A 68 -2.76 8.59 -6.94
CA LEU A 68 -3.55 9.47 -7.82
C LEU A 68 -4.33 8.67 -8.87
N GLN A 69 -3.67 7.72 -9.53
CA GLN A 69 -4.32 6.89 -10.55
C GLN A 69 -5.40 6.00 -9.93
N ILE A 70 -5.13 5.42 -8.76
CA ILE A 70 -6.10 4.60 -8.02
C ILE A 70 -7.32 5.44 -7.61
N ALA A 71 -7.09 6.62 -7.02
CA ALA A 71 -8.15 7.53 -6.60
C ALA A 71 -8.99 8.03 -7.79
N THR A 72 -8.33 8.40 -8.90
CA THR A 72 -9.03 8.81 -10.13
C THR A 72 -9.87 7.67 -10.70
N TRP A 73 -9.31 6.46 -10.75
CA TRP A 73 -10.03 5.25 -11.18
C TRP A 73 -11.24 4.97 -10.30
N ALA A 74 -11.09 5.02 -8.98
CA ALA A 74 -12.18 4.77 -8.04
C ALA A 74 -13.27 5.84 -8.15
N ASN A 75 -12.89 7.11 -8.28
CA ASN A 75 -13.82 8.23 -8.46
C ASN A 75 -14.60 8.17 -9.78
N SER A 76 -14.07 7.48 -10.80
CA SER A 76 -14.71 7.28 -12.10
C SER A 76 -15.78 6.19 -12.12
N LYS A 77 -15.89 5.39 -11.05
CA LYS A 77 -16.90 4.33 -10.96
C LYS A 77 -18.28 4.89 -10.64
N ASP A 78 -19.28 4.05 -10.85
CA ASP A 78 -20.63 4.26 -10.33
C ASP A 78 -20.57 4.61 -8.84
N ASP A 79 -21.57 5.33 -8.35
CA ASP A 79 -21.66 5.85 -6.98
C ASP A 79 -20.48 6.71 -6.49
N LYS A 80 -19.55 7.09 -7.38
CA LYS A 80 -18.26 7.72 -7.07
C LYS A 80 -17.34 6.83 -6.24
N GLY A 81 -17.46 5.50 -6.35
CA GLY A 81 -16.57 4.54 -5.70
C GLY A 81 -16.86 4.29 -4.22
N LYS A 82 -18.04 4.61 -3.71
CA LYS A 82 -18.48 4.26 -2.35
C LYS A 82 -18.42 2.76 -2.10
N ALA A 83 -18.93 1.95 -3.02
CA ALA A 83 -18.83 0.49 -2.90
C ALA A 83 -17.37 0.01 -2.81
N LEU A 84 -16.45 0.65 -3.55
CA LEU A 84 -15.02 0.36 -3.48
C LEU A 84 -14.40 0.74 -2.12
N ALA A 85 -14.83 1.86 -1.54
CA ALA A 85 -14.36 2.28 -0.22
C ALA A 85 -14.83 1.31 0.87
N GLN A 86 -16.09 0.86 0.81
CA GLN A 86 -16.60 -0.17 1.71
C GLN A 86 -15.85 -1.49 1.54
N LEU A 87 -15.63 -1.92 0.29
CA LEU A 87 -14.89 -3.14 -0.01
C LEU A 87 -13.46 -3.12 0.56
N PHE A 88 -12.78 -1.98 0.46
CA PHE A 88 -11.46 -1.81 1.05
C PHE A 88 -11.51 -1.89 2.58
N LEU A 89 -12.48 -1.25 3.23
CA LEU A 89 -12.68 -1.33 4.68
C LEU A 89 -12.99 -2.76 5.14
N ASP A 90 -13.81 -3.50 4.39
CA ASP A 90 -14.16 -4.89 4.69
C ASP A 90 -12.95 -5.82 4.61
N TRP A 91 -12.02 -5.55 3.68
CA TRP A 91 -10.72 -6.22 3.65
C TRP A 91 -9.85 -5.81 4.85
N ALA A 92 -9.61 -4.51 5.03
CA ALA A 92 -8.64 -3.99 6.00
C ALA A 92 -9.03 -4.23 7.46
N THR A 93 -10.33 -4.21 7.76
CA THR A 93 -10.85 -4.25 9.14
C THR A 93 -11.79 -5.42 9.42
N GLY A 94 -12.32 -6.06 8.37
CA GLY A 94 -13.22 -7.20 8.48
C GLY A 94 -12.50 -8.53 8.29
N ASP A 95 -13.28 -9.59 8.07
CA ASP A 95 -12.75 -10.96 7.92
C ASP A 95 -13.19 -11.69 6.66
N LYS A 96 -13.90 -10.99 5.76
CA LYS A 96 -14.71 -11.59 4.69
C LYS A 96 -14.13 -11.44 3.28
N VAL A 97 -13.18 -10.55 3.06
CA VAL A 97 -12.69 -10.17 1.71
C VAL A 97 -11.19 -10.36 1.66
N MET A 98 -10.66 -11.33 0.92
CA MET A 98 -9.20 -11.52 0.86
C MET A 98 -8.54 -10.46 -0.04
N LEU A 99 -7.24 -10.21 0.20
CA LEU A 99 -6.44 -9.28 -0.61
C LEU A 99 -6.52 -9.62 -2.10
N LYS A 100 -6.39 -10.90 -2.46
CA LYS A 100 -6.48 -11.37 -3.85
C LYS A 100 -7.84 -11.12 -4.51
N ASP A 101 -8.90 -10.95 -3.73
CA ASP A 101 -10.27 -10.78 -4.21
C ASP A 101 -10.61 -9.29 -4.42
N LEU A 102 -9.76 -8.37 -3.94
CA LEU A 102 -9.87 -6.95 -4.26
C LEU A 102 -9.58 -6.70 -5.74
N PRO A 103 -10.21 -5.67 -6.36
CA PRO A 103 -9.77 -5.12 -7.63
C PRO A 103 -8.27 -4.77 -7.59
N VAL A 104 -7.58 -4.92 -8.72
CA VAL A 104 -6.13 -4.69 -8.85
C VAL A 104 -5.70 -3.34 -8.24
N GLN A 105 -6.45 -2.28 -8.48
CA GLN A 105 -6.17 -0.94 -7.95
C GLN A 105 -6.30 -0.87 -6.41
N LEU A 106 -7.22 -1.62 -5.81
CA LEU A 106 -7.37 -1.68 -4.36
C LEU A 106 -6.34 -2.60 -3.70
N GLN A 107 -5.88 -3.65 -4.39
CA GLN A 107 -4.71 -4.41 -3.98
C GLN A 107 -3.44 -3.53 -3.95
N ASP A 108 -3.26 -2.68 -4.96
CA ASP A 108 -2.14 -1.72 -5.02
C ASP A 108 -2.21 -0.77 -3.83
N LEU A 109 -3.39 -0.22 -3.58
CA LEU A 109 -3.63 0.67 -2.45
C LEU A 109 -3.34 -0.01 -1.12
N ALA A 110 -3.81 -1.26 -0.94
CA ALA A 110 -3.61 -2.05 0.26
C ALA A 110 -2.13 -2.20 0.59
N ILE A 111 -1.32 -2.62 -0.39
CA ILE A 111 0.10 -2.88 -0.17
C ILE A 111 0.89 -1.57 -0.03
N ILE A 112 0.55 -0.51 -0.77
CA ILE A 112 1.17 0.80 -0.55
C ILE A 112 0.92 1.26 0.89
N THR A 113 -0.34 1.36 1.29
CA THR A 113 -0.72 1.97 2.58
C THR A 113 -0.29 1.12 3.77
N HIS A 114 -0.41 -0.20 3.71
CA HIS A 114 -0.17 -1.08 4.86
C HIS A 114 1.27 -1.60 4.94
N LEU A 115 2.05 -1.56 3.86
CA LEU A 115 3.45 -1.99 3.87
C LEU A 115 4.42 -0.84 3.60
N ALA A 116 4.31 -0.16 2.45
CA ALA A 116 5.28 0.86 2.06
C ALA A 116 5.22 2.09 2.97
N GLU A 117 4.03 2.65 3.20
CA GLU A 117 3.86 3.83 4.05
C GLU A 117 4.19 3.52 5.51
N VAL A 118 3.82 2.32 5.99
CA VAL A 118 4.22 1.84 7.32
C VAL A 118 5.75 1.72 7.43
N GLY A 119 6.42 1.21 6.38
CA GLY A 119 7.89 1.19 6.30
C GLY A 119 8.52 2.58 6.37
N ARG A 120 7.85 3.58 5.81
CA ARG A 120 8.19 5.01 5.90
C ARG A 120 7.70 5.68 7.19
N GLY A 121 7.24 4.91 8.18
CA GLY A 121 6.86 5.40 9.51
C GLY A 121 5.45 5.96 9.63
N TYR A 122 4.63 5.90 8.58
CA TYR A 122 3.25 6.42 8.56
C TYR A 122 2.22 5.40 9.07
N ALA A 123 2.59 4.55 10.03
CA ALA A 123 1.69 3.53 10.58
C ALA A 123 0.42 4.13 11.19
N SER A 124 0.54 5.27 11.86
CA SER A 124 -0.60 5.98 12.47
C SER A 124 -1.56 6.59 11.45
N SER A 125 -1.10 6.88 10.23
CA SER A 125 -1.94 7.47 9.18
C SER A 125 -3.02 6.51 8.68
N LEU A 126 -2.90 5.20 8.93
CA LEU A 126 -3.98 4.25 8.67
C LEU A 126 -5.23 4.59 9.49
N ASP A 127 -5.08 4.73 10.81
CA ASP A 127 -6.19 4.97 11.73
C ASP A 127 -6.63 6.43 11.79
N LEU A 128 -5.68 7.36 11.66
CA LEU A 128 -5.94 8.80 11.78
C LEU A 128 -6.46 9.43 10.48
N GLU A 129 -6.13 8.85 9.32
CA GLU A 129 -6.38 9.49 8.03
C GLU A 129 -7.09 8.55 7.05
N LEU A 130 -6.51 7.38 6.72
CA LEU A 130 -7.03 6.49 5.67
C LEU A 130 -8.42 5.95 6.00
N TYR A 131 -8.59 5.30 7.16
CA TYR A 131 -9.88 4.71 7.52
C TYR A 131 -10.98 5.77 7.74
N PRO A 132 -10.72 6.90 8.43
CA PRO A 132 -11.69 7.99 8.51
C PRO A 132 -12.09 8.53 7.12
N TRP A 133 -11.14 8.66 6.20
CA TRP A 133 -11.42 9.11 4.84
C TRP A 133 -12.30 8.13 4.06
N LEU A 134 -11.98 6.83 4.10
CA LEU A 134 -12.79 5.79 3.47
C LEU A 134 -14.21 5.75 4.07
N LYS A 135 -14.35 5.86 5.39
CA LYS A 135 -15.66 5.95 6.06
C LYS A 135 -16.46 7.18 5.60
N ALA A 136 -15.81 8.32 5.40
CA ALA A 136 -16.45 9.53 4.88
C ALA A 136 -16.90 9.37 3.42
N ILE A 137 -16.14 8.63 2.60
CA ILE A 137 -16.56 8.26 1.24
C ILE A 137 -17.82 7.39 1.30
N VAL A 138 -17.81 6.32 2.10
CA VAL A 138 -18.97 5.44 2.29
C VAL A 138 -20.21 6.23 2.72
N ALA A 139 -20.06 7.15 3.67
CA ALA A 139 -21.13 8.03 4.13
C ALA A 139 -21.59 9.07 3.08
N GLY A 140 -20.81 9.27 2.02
CA GLY A 140 -21.10 10.23 0.96
C GLY A 140 -20.76 11.69 1.28
N SER A 141 -20.04 11.96 2.36
CA SER A 141 -19.56 13.30 2.71
C SER A 141 -18.22 13.65 2.06
N LYS A 142 -17.52 12.66 1.50
CA LYS A 142 -16.31 12.81 0.68
C LYS A 142 -16.37 11.92 -0.57
N THR A 143 -15.42 12.13 -1.47
CA THR A 143 -15.19 11.28 -2.64
C THR A 143 -13.71 10.89 -2.73
N TRP A 144 -13.40 9.89 -3.55
CA TRP A 144 -12.02 9.56 -3.90
C TRP A 144 -11.29 10.74 -4.56
N GLY A 145 -11.99 11.73 -5.11
CA GLY A 145 -11.38 12.96 -5.62
C GLY A 145 -10.79 13.88 -4.54
N ASN A 146 -11.10 13.66 -3.26
CA ASN A 146 -10.59 14.45 -2.12
C ASN A 146 -9.31 13.84 -1.51
N TYR A 147 -8.45 13.25 -2.33
CA TYR A 147 -7.36 12.34 -1.93
C TYR A 147 -6.10 13.01 -1.37
N ASN A 148 -6.12 14.33 -1.11
CA ASN A 148 -4.89 15.05 -0.75
C ASN A 148 -4.24 14.48 0.53
N ASP A 149 -2.94 14.17 0.38
CA ASP A 149 -1.91 13.85 1.38
C ASP A 149 -1.68 12.41 1.88
N PHE A 150 -2.13 11.35 1.18
CA PHE A 150 -1.35 10.10 1.26
C PHE A 150 -0.11 10.25 0.38
N SER A 151 1.00 10.64 1.02
CA SER A 151 2.30 10.81 0.37
C SER A 151 2.57 9.60 -0.52
N PRO A 152 2.73 9.77 -1.84
CA PRO A 152 3.01 8.63 -2.69
C PRO A 152 4.33 8.00 -2.22
N SER A 153 4.34 6.68 -2.04
CA SER A 153 5.54 5.85 -1.84
C SER A 153 6.64 6.00 -2.91
N LEU A 154 6.55 7.00 -3.79
CA LEU A 154 7.41 7.29 -4.94
C LEU A 154 7.45 8.79 -5.21
N LYS A 155 7.92 9.55 -4.22
CA LYS A 155 8.07 11.01 -4.37
C LYS A 155 9.15 11.38 -5.40
N TYR A 156 10.10 10.49 -5.64
CA TYR A 156 11.23 10.73 -6.51
C TYR A 156 10.97 10.18 -7.91
N ALA A 157 11.18 11.01 -8.94
CA ALA A 157 11.07 10.58 -10.33
C ALA A 157 12.06 9.42 -10.61
N GLU A 158 13.16 9.41 -9.88
CA GLU A 158 14.21 8.40 -9.84
C GLU A 158 13.70 7.02 -9.41
N ASP A 159 12.69 6.95 -8.54
CA ASP A 159 12.08 5.67 -8.13
C ASP A 159 11.33 4.98 -9.28
N ASN A 160 10.88 5.77 -10.28
CA ASN A 160 10.24 5.29 -11.49
C ASN A 160 11.22 4.87 -12.59
N LEU A 161 12.50 5.24 -12.47
CA LEU A 161 13.53 5.04 -13.50
C LEU A 161 14.47 3.86 -13.23
N GLN A 162 14.55 3.39 -11.98
CA GLN A 162 15.33 2.20 -11.67
C GLN A 162 14.51 0.94 -11.95
N ASP A 163 14.69 0.39 -13.16
CA ASP A 163 14.51 -1.03 -13.42
C ASP A 163 15.50 -1.78 -12.53
N TRP A 164 15.02 -2.24 -11.39
CA TRP A 164 15.71 -3.27 -10.64
C TRP A 164 15.26 -4.59 -11.26
N GLU A 165 15.90 -4.97 -12.36
CA GLU A 165 15.95 -6.38 -12.77
C GLU A 165 16.55 -7.18 -11.61
N ASP A 166 15.93 -8.31 -11.30
CA ASP A 166 16.50 -9.29 -10.36
C ASP A 166 17.84 -9.82 -10.88
#